data_AF-X1RVD3-F1
#
_entry.id   AF-X1RVD3-F1
#
_cell.length_a   1.000
_cell.length_b   1.000
_cell.length_c   1.000
_cell.angle_alpha   90.00
_cell.angle_beta   90.00
_cell.angle_gamma   90.00
#
_symmetry.space_group_name_H-M   'P 1'
#
loop_
_entity.id
_entity.type
_entity.pdbx_description
1 polymer ?
#
loop_
_entity_poly.entity_id
_entity_poly.type
_entity_poly.pdbx_seq_one_letter_code
_entity_poly.pdbx_strand_id
1 'polypeptide(L)'
;MIEKVSEEDVEYAIASSKFFLCLWSGNSIRGDRQHQQIDIAIRLKKPFILAIEKGVAFPDFIREEANIVYEFEWEYDKRDEMGAKLEAFLRLRNMV
;
A
#
# COMPACT_ATOMS: atom_id res chain seq x y z
N MET A 1 -27.44 6.33 5.64
CA MET A 1 -26.36 6.13 6.64
C MET A 1 -25.27 5.33 5.97
N ILE A 2 -24.05 5.84 5.91
CA ILE A 2 -22.89 5.02 5.51
C ILE A 2 -22.42 4.36 6.80
N GLU A 3 -22.57 3.04 6.91
CA GLU A 3 -22.02 2.28 8.04
C GLU A 3 -20.50 2.47 8.06
N LYS A 4 -19.97 2.93 9.20
CA LYS A 4 -18.53 3.01 9.40
C LYS A 4 -18.01 1.57 9.53
N VAL A 5 -17.22 1.12 8.56
CA VAL A 5 -16.47 -0.14 8.63
C VAL A 5 -15.64 -0.15 9.92
N SER A 6 -15.76 -1.20 10.72
CA SER A 6 -15.09 -1.32 12.01
C SER A 6 -13.57 -1.53 11.87
N GLU A 7 -12.81 -1.36 12.95
CA GLU A 7 -11.37 -1.67 12.95
C GLU A 7 -11.12 -3.17 12.79
N GLU A 8 -11.98 -4.02 13.38
CA GLU A 8 -11.90 -5.48 13.27
C GLU A 8 -12.07 -5.94 11.81
N ASP A 9 -13.01 -5.34 11.07
CA ASP A 9 -13.21 -5.64 9.65
C ASP A 9 -11.99 -5.23 8.81
N VAL A 10 -11.35 -4.10 9.14
CA VAL A 10 -10.14 -3.63 8.47
C VAL A 10 -8.98 -4.57 8.75
N GLU A 11 -8.78 -4.97 10.00
CA GLU A 11 -7.74 -5.91 10.38
C GLU A 11 -7.95 -7.27 9.71
N TYR A 12 -9.18 -7.78 9.68
CA TYR A 12 -9.51 -9.02 8.98
C TYR A 12 -9.23 -8.94 7.47
N ALA A 13 -9.60 -7.82 6.83
CA ALA A 13 -9.33 -7.60 5.41
C ALA A 13 -7.81 -7.57 5.11
N ILE A 14 -7.03 -6.89 5.95
CA ILE A 14 -5.56 -6.88 5.82
C ILE A 14 -5.01 -8.29 6.06
N ALA A 15 -5.45 -8.97 7.11
CA ALA A 15 -5.01 -10.32 7.48
C ALA A 15 -5.31 -11.37 6.40
N SER A 16 -6.42 -11.26 5.67
CA SER A 16 -6.78 -12.18 4.59
C SER A 16 -6.10 -11.86 3.25
N SER A 17 -5.54 -10.64 3.09
CA SER A 17 -4.84 -10.23 1.87
C SER A 17 -3.46 -10.91 1.71
N LYS A 18 -3.06 -11.14 0.45
CA LYS A 18 -1.72 -11.64 0.09
C LYS A 18 -0.65 -10.55 0.15
N PHE A 19 -1.01 -9.33 -0.26
CA PHE A 19 -0.14 -8.17 -0.31
C PHE A 19 -0.89 -6.97 0.26
N PHE A 20 -0.15 -6.04 0.85
CA PHE A 20 -0.64 -4.73 1.21
C PHE A 20 -0.12 -3.69 0.21
N LEU A 21 -1.02 -3.05 -0.54
CA LEU A 21 -0.66 -1.97 -1.46
C LEU A 21 -0.67 -0.63 -0.72
N CYS A 22 0.50 -0.03 -0.53
CA CYS A 22 0.63 1.33 -0.02
C CYS A 22 0.75 2.29 -1.20
N LEU A 23 -0.38 2.90 -1.57
CA LEU A 23 -0.43 4.00 -2.54
C LEU A 23 -0.18 5.32 -1.82
N TRP A 24 0.96 5.96 -2.12
CA TRP A 24 1.34 7.23 -1.50
C TRP A 24 1.33 8.35 -2.54
N SER A 25 0.66 9.44 -2.23
CA SER A 25 0.49 10.61 -3.11
C SER A 25 0.72 11.90 -2.33
N GLY A 26 0.81 13.03 -3.04
CA GLY A 26 0.90 14.35 -2.39
C GLY A 26 -0.32 14.68 -1.51
N ASN A 27 -1.42 13.95 -1.70
CA ASN A 27 -2.64 14.05 -0.90
C ASN A 27 -2.70 13.04 0.26
N SER A 28 -1.66 12.22 0.47
CA SER A 28 -1.61 11.29 1.60
C SER A 28 -1.42 12.08 2.91
N ILE A 29 -2.49 12.17 3.71
CA ILE A 29 -2.49 12.96 4.95
C ILE A 29 -1.89 12.13 6.09
N ARG A 30 -0.92 12.72 6.80
CA ARG A 30 -0.32 12.17 8.01
C ARG A 30 -1.34 12.11 9.15
N GLY A 31 -1.53 10.94 9.75
CA GLY A 31 -2.46 10.73 10.88
C GLY A 31 -3.87 10.29 10.50
N ASP A 32 -4.12 10.02 9.22
CA ASP A 32 -5.42 9.55 8.72
C ASP A 32 -5.54 8.01 8.77
N ARG A 33 -6.73 7.47 8.48
CA ARG A 33 -7.06 6.02 8.45
C ARG A 33 -6.02 5.15 7.70
N GLN A 34 -5.34 5.73 6.72
CA GLN A 34 -4.24 5.08 5.99
C GLN A 34 -3.07 4.68 6.89
N HIS A 35 -2.69 5.51 7.89
CA HIS A 35 -1.59 5.20 8.81
C HIS A 35 -1.93 4.02 9.71
N GLN A 36 -3.16 3.99 10.23
CA GLN A 36 -3.63 2.86 11.03
C GLN A 36 -3.61 1.55 10.22
N GLN A 37 -4.00 1.59 8.94
CA GLN A 37 -3.92 0.42 8.06
C GLN A 37 -2.48 -0.01 7.80
N ILE A 38 -1.55 0.93 7.64
CA ILE A 38 -0.12 0.66 7.48
C ILE A 38 0.43 0.01 8.76
N ASP A 39 0.12 0.55 9.94
CA ASP A 39 0.57 0.00 11.23
C ASP A 39 0.05 -1.42 11.44
N ILE A 40 -1.23 -1.68 11.13
CA ILE A 40 -1.81 -3.03 11.17
C ILE A 40 -1.07 -3.96 10.19
N ALA A 41 -0.81 -3.52 8.95
CA ALA A 41 -0.12 -4.33 7.95
C ALA A 41 1.35 -4.62 8.33
N ILE A 42 2.06 -3.66 8.94
CA ILE A 42 3.41 -3.85 9.50
C ILE A 42 3.36 -4.87 10.63
N ARG A 43 2.44 -4.72 11.60
CA ARG A 43 2.27 -5.65 12.72
C ARG A 43 1.98 -7.08 12.24
N LEU A 44 1.16 -7.22 11.21
CA LEU A 44 0.81 -8.50 10.59
C LEU A 44 1.89 -9.03 9.63
N LYS A 45 3.04 -8.34 9.50
CA LYS A 45 4.17 -8.69 8.63
C LYS A 45 3.75 -8.91 7.17
N LYS A 46 2.79 -8.12 6.69
CA LYS A 46 2.29 -8.26 5.32
C LYS A 46 3.36 -7.90 4.31
N PRO A 47 3.42 -8.58 3.16
CA PRO A 47 4.27 -8.15 2.05
C PRO A 47 3.76 -6.83 1.47
N PHE A 48 4.60 -5.80 1.44
CA PHE A 48 4.24 -4.46 0.95
C PHE A 48 4.59 -4.29 -0.53
N ILE A 49 3.63 -3.72 -1.26
CA ILE A 49 3.88 -3.07 -2.54
C ILE A 49 3.82 -1.57 -2.29
N LEU A 50 4.93 -0.85 -2.47
CA LEU A 50 4.99 0.59 -2.34
C LEU A 50 4.86 1.26 -3.72
N ALA A 51 3.83 2.09 -3.87
CA ALA A 51 3.58 2.88 -5.07
C ALA A 51 3.60 4.36 -4.69
N ILE A 52 4.71 5.04 -4.95
CA ILE A 52 4.97 6.40 -4.45
C ILE A 52 4.87 7.41 -5.60
N GLU A 53 4.08 8.46 -5.42
CA GLU A 53 4.00 9.53 -6.42
C GLU A 53 5.35 10.26 -6.52
N LYS A 54 5.81 10.46 -7.76
CA LYS A 54 7.11 11.06 -8.06
C LYS A 54 7.22 12.46 -7.46
N GLY A 55 8.30 12.69 -6.70
CA GLY A 55 8.58 13.97 -6.05
C GLY A 55 7.83 14.18 -4.72
N VAL A 56 7.06 13.21 -4.25
CA VAL A 56 6.37 13.28 -2.96
C VAL A 56 7.26 12.76 -1.84
N ALA A 57 7.31 13.49 -0.73
CA ALA A 57 8.00 13.02 0.48
C ALA A 57 7.31 11.78 1.04
N PHE A 58 8.09 10.72 1.24
CA PHE A 58 7.62 9.45 1.78
C PHE A 58 8.17 9.22 3.19
N PRO A 59 7.37 8.77 4.17
CA PRO A 59 7.84 8.56 5.53
C PRO A 59 8.88 7.44 5.65
N ASP A 60 10.02 7.73 6.28
CA ASP A 60 11.12 6.77 6.43
C ASP A 60 10.74 5.53 7.25
N PHE A 61 9.90 5.68 8.28
CA PHE A 61 9.48 4.56 9.15
C PHE A 61 8.81 3.43 8.37
N ILE A 62 8.06 3.75 7.30
CA ILE A 62 7.43 2.72 6.46
C ILE A 62 8.51 1.93 5.72
N ARG A 63 9.59 2.59 5.26
CA ARG A 63 10.70 1.88 4.60
C ARG A 63 11.48 1.00 5.56
N GLU A 64 11.61 1.43 6.81
CA GLU A 64 12.38 0.71 7.83
C GLU A 64 11.63 -0.51 8.38
N GLU A 65 10.31 -0.41 8.53
CA GLU A 65 9.51 -1.45 9.22
C GLU A 65 8.73 -2.36 8.26
N ALA A 66 8.42 -1.90 7.05
CA ALA A 66 7.61 -2.69 6.13
C ALA A 66 8.42 -3.79 5.44
N ASN A 67 7.81 -4.97 5.29
CA ASN A 67 8.36 -6.05 4.47
C ASN A 67 8.13 -5.77 2.97
N ILE A 68 8.93 -4.88 2.40
CA ILE A 68 8.78 -4.41 1.01
C ILE A 68 9.20 -5.50 0.04
N VAL A 69 8.26 -5.92 -0.81
CA VAL A 69 8.50 -6.91 -1.88
C VAL A 69 8.53 -6.28 -3.27
N TYR A 70 8.02 -5.05 -3.41
CA TYR A 70 8.07 -4.26 -4.62
C TYR A 70 7.91 -2.77 -4.31
N GLU A 71 8.76 -1.92 -4.89
CA GLU A 71 8.69 -0.46 -4.75
C GLU A 71 8.84 0.17 -6.15
N PHE A 72 7.98 1.13 -6.46
CA PHE A 72 8.07 1.91 -7.70
C PHE A 72 7.47 3.31 -7.56
N GLU A 73 7.96 4.22 -8.41
CA GLU A 73 7.39 5.56 -8.54
C GLU A 73 6.32 5.63 -9.65
N TRP A 74 5.33 6.50 -9.48
CA TRP A 74 4.30 6.80 -10.49
C TRP A 74 4.04 8.31 -10.63
N GLU A 75 3.57 8.74 -11.80
CA GLU A 75 3.20 10.13 -12.08
C GLU A 75 1.67 10.26 -12.00
N TYR A 76 1.15 11.33 -11.39
CA TYR A 76 -0.29 11.48 -11.09
C TYR A 76 -1.19 11.39 -12.34
N ASP A 77 -0.69 11.91 -13.45
CA ASP A 77 -1.31 11.93 -14.77
C ASP A 77 -1.14 10.61 -15.56
N LYS A 78 -0.35 9.67 -15.04
CA LYS A 78 -0.03 8.39 -15.69
C LYS A 78 -0.47 7.18 -14.87
N ARG A 79 -1.75 7.17 -14.48
CA ARG A 79 -2.35 6.06 -13.71
C ARG A 79 -2.29 4.72 -14.46
N ASP A 80 -2.32 4.75 -15.77
CA ASP A 80 -2.18 3.53 -16.60
C ASP A 80 -0.81 2.88 -16.43
N GLU A 81 0.26 3.67 -16.26
CA GLU A 81 1.60 3.12 -15.99
C GLU A 81 1.68 2.46 -14.61
N MET A 82 1.01 3.03 -13.60
CA MET A 82 0.90 2.41 -12.29
C MET A 82 0.18 1.05 -12.39
N GLY A 83 -0.95 1.00 -13.10
CA GLY A 83 -1.69 -0.24 -13.35
C GLY A 83 -0.82 -1.30 -14.05
N ALA A 84 -0.09 -0.91 -15.09
CA ALA A 84 0.79 -1.81 -15.82
C ALA A 84 1.93 -2.38 -14.95
N LYS A 85 2.53 -1.55 -14.09
CA LYS A 85 3.58 -1.99 -13.14
C LYS A 85 3.04 -3.00 -12.11
N LEU A 86 1.84 -2.74 -11.57
CA LEU A 86 1.17 -3.66 -10.65
C LEU A 86 0.82 -4.99 -11.31
N GLU A 87 0.25 -4.95 -12.52
CA GLU A 87 -0.05 -6.18 -13.28
C GLU A 87 1.21 -6.99 -13.58
N ALA A 88 2.29 -6.33 -14.01
CA ALA A 88 3.55 -7.00 -14.30
C ALA A 88 4.09 -7.74 -13.06
N PHE A 89 4.08 -7.08 -11.89
CA PHE A 89 4.49 -7.69 -10.63
C PHE A 89 3.62 -8.91 -10.26
N LEU A 90 2.30 -8.78 -10.35
CA LEU A 90 1.37 -9.85 -9.98
C LEU A 90 1.46 -11.04 -10.95
N ARG A 91 1.67 -10.81 -12.25
CA ARG A 91 1.86 -11.88 -13.24
C ARG A 91 3.12 -12.69 -12.96
N LEU A 92 4.25 -12.03 -12.66
CA LEU A 92 5.51 -12.71 -12.33
C LEU A 92 5.39 -13.60 -11.08
N ARG A 93 4.57 -13.20 -10.09
CA ARG A 93 4.37 -13.96 -8.86
C ARG A 93 3.38 -15.12 -8.98
N ASN A 94 2.39 -15.04 -9.87
CA ASN A 94 1.41 -16.12 -10.08
C ASN A 94 1.91 -17.23 -11.01
N MET A 95 3.10 -17.08 -11.60
CA MET A 95 3.78 -18.12 -12.39
C MET A 95 4.66 -19.06 -11.53
N VAL A 96 4.68 -18.85 -10.21
CA VAL A 96 5.37 -19.69 -9.20
C VAL A 96 4.34 -20.29 -8.27
#